data_AF-A0A1J3FRY0-F1
#
_entry.id   AF-A0A1J3FRY0-F1
#
_cell.length_a   1.000
_cell.length_b   1.000
_cell.length_c   1.000
_cell.angle_alpha   90.00
_cell.angle_beta   90.00
_cell.angle_gamma   90.00
#
_symmetry.space_group_name_H-M   'P 1'
#
loop_
_entity.id
_entity.type
_entity.pdbx_description
1 polymer ?
#
loop_
_entity_poly.entity_id
_entity_poly.type
_entity_poly.pdbx_seq_one_letter_code
_entity_poly.pdbx_strand_id
1 'polypeptide(L)'
;YMSEEDAFWLLVALLKGAVHAPMEGLYHAGLPLVQQYLFQLENLVREVIPKLGEHFTQEMINPSMYASQWFITVFSYSFPFPLALRIWDVFLSEGVKIVFKVGLALLNYCQDELVKLPFEKLIHALKIFPEDAMNPDTLLPLAYSIKVSKRLEELKVDYDKTIAKPVWK
;
A
#
# COMPACT_ATOMS: atom_id res chain seq x y z
N TYR A 1 -3.86 21.24 -13.09
CA TYR A 1 -2.54 20.88 -12.56
C TYR A 1 -1.47 20.80 -13.64
N MET A 2 -1.78 20.32 -14.85
CA MET A 2 -0.88 20.40 -16.02
C MET A 2 -1.69 20.23 -17.32
N SER A 3 -1.04 20.37 -18.48
CA SER A 3 -1.68 20.11 -19.79
C SER A 3 -1.88 18.61 -20.02
N GLU A 4 -2.65 18.23 -21.06
CA GLU A 4 -2.80 16.83 -21.47
C GLU A 4 -1.45 16.18 -21.82
N GLU A 5 -0.62 16.90 -22.57
CA GLU A 5 0.71 16.43 -22.97
C GLU A 5 1.61 16.18 -21.76
N ASP A 6 1.65 17.13 -20.81
CA ASP A 6 2.43 16.97 -19.58
C ASP A 6 1.92 15.80 -18.74
N ALA A 7 0.60 15.62 -18.65
CA ALA A 7 -0.01 14.52 -17.91
C ALA A 7 0.34 13.16 -18.53
N PHE A 8 0.34 13.07 -19.86
CA PHE A 8 0.76 11.88 -20.59
C PHE A 8 2.23 11.57 -20.30
N TRP A 9 3.13 12.54 -20.42
CA TRP A 9 4.55 12.32 -20.19
C TRP A 9 4.89 12.03 -18.74
N LEU A 10 4.17 12.63 -17.78
CA LEU A 10 4.27 12.28 -16.38
C LEU A 10 3.91 10.81 -16.14
N LEU A 11 2.80 10.34 -16.72
CA LEU A 11 2.40 8.94 -16.61
C LEU A 11 3.45 8.00 -17.22
N VAL A 12 3.98 8.33 -18.40
CA VAL A 12 5.07 7.55 -19.03
C VAL A 12 6.29 7.52 -18.13
N ALA A 13 6.70 8.65 -17.56
CA ALA A 13 7.84 8.76 -16.66
C ALA A 13 7.66 7.90 -15.40
N LEU A 14 6.45 7.84 -14.84
CA LEU A 14 6.13 6.98 -13.69
C LEU A 14 6.19 5.49 -14.06
N LEU A 15 5.56 5.11 -15.18
CA LEU A 15 5.49 3.70 -15.59
C LEU A 15 6.87 3.16 -15.96
N LYS A 16 7.68 3.94 -16.67
CA LYS A 16 9.02 3.57 -17.14
C LYS A 16 10.13 3.82 -16.13
N GLY A 17 9.83 4.46 -15.01
CA GLY A 17 10.76 4.69 -13.92
C GLY A 17 11.86 5.70 -14.23
N ALA A 18 11.47 6.88 -14.74
CA ALA A 18 12.41 7.95 -15.04
C ALA A 18 13.05 8.57 -13.78
N VAL A 19 12.34 8.58 -12.65
CA VAL A 19 12.77 9.16 -11.37
C VAL A 19 12.85 8.10 -10.28
N HIS A 20 11.79 7.28 -10.17
CA HIS A 20 11.67 6.20 -9.18
C HIS A 20 11.65 4.84 -9.87
N ALA A 21 11.60 3.74 -9.11
CA ALA A 21 11.50 2.40 -9.68
C ALA A 21 10.29 2.28 -10.64
N PRO A 22 10.42 1.57 -11.79
CA PRO A 22 9.35 1.43 -12.76
C PRO A 22 8.08 0.81 -12.16
N MET A 23 6.92 1.37 -12.54
CA MET A 23 5.62 0.95 -12.03
C MET A 23 4.78 0.15 -13.03
N GLU A 24 5.24 -0.02 -14.27
CA GLU A 24 4.54 -0.82 -15.30
C GLU A 24 4.22 -2.26 -14.86
N GLY A 25 5.03 -2.83 -13.95
CA GLY A 25 4.77 -4.13 -13.34
C GLY A 25 3.48 -4.21 -12.53
N LEU A 26 2.85 -3.08 -12.17
CA LEU A 26 1.53 -3.04 -11.56
C LEU A 26 0.41 -3.40 -12.54
N TYR A 27 0.67 -3.29 -13.85
CA TYR A 27 -0.33 -3.45 -14.91
C TYR A 27 0.04 -4.57 -15.90
N HIS A 28 1.22 -5.18 -15.77
CA HIS A 28 1.57 -6.38 -16.52
C HIS A 28 0.65 -7.57 -16.18
N ALA A 29 0.52 -8.51 -17.12
CA ALA A 29 -0.24 -9.74 -16.90
C ALA A 29 0.26 -10.48 -15.65
N GLY A 30 -0.67 -10.90 -14.79
CA GLY A 30 -0.36 -11.52 -13.50
C GLY A 30 -0.06 -10.53 -12.35
N LEU A 31 0.00 -9.22 -12.63
CA LEU A 31 0.19 -8.14 -11.64
C LEU A 31 1.42 -8.37 -10.72
N PRO A 32 2.60 -8.71 -11.25
CA PRO A 32 3.74 -9.17 -10.45
C PRO A 32 4.16 -8.15 -9.38
N LEU A 33 4.13 -6.85 -9.71
CA LEU A 33 4.53 -5.82 -8.76
C LEU A 33 3.47 -5.61 -7.66
N VAL A 34 2.19 -5.83 -7.98
CA VAL A 34 1.11 -5.81 -6.96
C VAL A 34 1.33 -6.96 -5.99
N GLN A 35 1.59 -8.17 -6.48
CA GLN A 35 1.84 -9.33 -5.61
C GLN A 35 3.04 -9.11 -4.69
N GLN A 36 4.14 -8.56 -5.21
CA GLN A 36 5.30 -8.18 -4.41
C GLN A 36 4.92 -7.16 -3.33
N TYR A 37 4.19 -6.10 -3.68
CA TYR A 37 3.79 -5.05 -2.73
C TYR A 37 2.83 -5.58 -1.66
N LEU A 38 1.90 -6.45 -2.00
CA LEU A 38 1.00 -7.09 -1.05
C LEU A 38 1.76 -7.97 -0.07
N PHE A 39 2.75 -8.76 -0.54
CA PHE A 39 3.64 -9.53 0.33
C PHE A 39 4.42 -8.63 1.29
N GLN A 40 4.98 -7.53 0.79
CA GLN A 40 5.69 -6.55 1.61
C GLN A 40 4.77 -5.93 2.67
N LEU A 41 3.56 -5.52 2.28
CA LEU A 41 2.57 -4.95 3.20
C LEU A 41 2.17 -5.95 4.29
N GLU A 42 1.94 -7.21 3.94
CA GLU A 42 1.58 -8.27 4.89
C GLU A 42 2.63 -8.40 6.00
N ASN A 43 3.90 -8.45 5.63
CA ASN A 43 5.01 -8.55 6.58
C ASN A 43 5.15 -7.27 7.41
N LEU A 44 5.03 -6.10 6.78
CA LEU A 44 5.10 -4.83 7.50
C LEU A 44 3.95 -4.67 8.51
N VAL A 45 2.74 -5.14 8.22
CA VAL A 45 1.62 -5.11 9.19
C VAL A 45 1.95 -5.97 10.41
N ARG A 46 2.51 -7.18 10.21
CA ARG A 46 2.93 -8.06 11.32
C ARG A 46 4.04 -7.45 12.17
N GLU A 47 4.95 -6.70 11.55
CA GLU A 47 6.09 -6.08 12.23
C GLU A 47 5.71 -4.77 12.95
N VAL A 48 4.92 -3.90 12.30
CA VAL A 48 4.58 -2.56 12.80
C VAL A 48 3.33 -2.57 13.69
N ILE A 49 2.36 -3.45 13.42
CA ILE A 49 1.07 -3.53 14.12
C ILE A 49 0.80 -4.99 14.53
N PRO A 50 1.64 -5.58 15.41
CA PRO A 50 1.69 -7.04 15.62
C PRO A 50 0.35 -7.64 16.05
N LYS A 51 -0.41 -6.94 16.91
CA LYS A 51 -1.75 -7.38 17.34
C LYS A 51 -2.71 -7.53 16.17
N LEU A 52 -2.69 -6.57 15.24
CA LEU A 52 -3.53 -6.59 14.05
C LEU A 52 -3.04 -7.63 13.05
N GLY A 53 -1.72 -7.78 12.89
CA GLY A 53 -1.13 -8.80 12.02
C GLY A 53 -1.44 -10.24 12.47
N GLU A 54 -1.45 -10.49 13.79
CA GLU A 54 -1.90 -11.76 14.36
C GLU A 54 -3.38 -11.99 14.09
N HIS A 55 -4.23 -10.99 14.36
CA HIS A 55 -5.67 -11.06 14.08
C HIS A 55 -5.97 -11.33 12.61
N PHE A 56 -5.29 -10.64 11.69
CA PHE A 56 -5.41 -10.89 10.25
C PHE A 56 -5.03 -12.33 9.89
N THR A 57 -4.05 -12.91 10.57
CA THR A 57 -3.65 -14.30 10.34
C THR A 57 -4.71 -15.28 10.85
N GLN A 58 -5.30 -15.00 12.02
CA GLN A 58 -6.39 -15.81 12.60
C GLN A 58 -7.65 -15.77 11.73
N GLU A 59 -8.01 -14.59 11.23
CA GLU A 59 -9.16 -14.37 10.34
C GLU A 59 -8.85 -14.66 8.85
N MET A 60 -7.66 -15.16 8.52
CA MET A 60 -7.22 -15.48 7.15
C MET A 60 -7.35 -14.31 6.16
N ILE A 61 -7.12 -13.09 6.62
CA ILE A 61 -7.15 -11.88 5.81
C ILE A 61 -5.89 -11.80 4.95
N ASN A 62 -6.08 -11.83 3.63
CA ASN A 62 -5.01 -11.57 2.68
C ASN A 62 -5.04 -10.10 2.21
N PRO A 63 -3.91 -9.38 2.16
CA PRO A 63 -3.87 -8.00 1.68
C PRO A 63 -4.47 -7.78 0.28
N SER A 64 -4.46 -8.78 -0.60
CA SER A 64 -5.10 -8.70 -1.93
C SER A 64 -6.59 -8.37 -1.85
N MET A 65 -7.26 -8.71 -0.75
CA MET A 65 -8.69 -8.51 -0.53
C MET A 65 -9.07 -7.03 -0.31
N TYR A 66 -8.12 -6.18 0.09
CA TYR A 66 -8.38 -4.78 0.43
C TYR A 66 -7.36 -3.77 -0.12
N ALA A 67 -6.09 -4.14 -0.27
CA ALA A 67 -5.01 -3.20 -0.55
C ALA A 67 -4.58 -3.11 -2.03
N SER A 68 -5.05 -4.01 -2.90
CA SER A 68 -4.64 -4.02 -4.32
C SER A 68 -4.88 -2.65 -5.00
N GLN A 69 -6.04 -2.05 -4.75
CA GLN A 69 -6.38 -0.73 -5.31
C GLN A 69 -5.52 0.41 -4.75
N TRP A 70 -5.03 0.29 -3.52
CA TRP A 70 -4.17 1.31 -2.90
C TRP A 70 -2.91 1.50 -3.72
N PHE A 71 -2.29 0.40 -4.15
CA PHE A 71 -1.08 0.42 -4.97
C PHE A 71 -1.35 0.77 -6.43
N ILE A 72 -2.38 0.16 -7.04
CA ILE A 72 -2.70 0.36 -8.46
C ILE A 72 -3.13 1.79 -8.77
N THR A 73 -3.84 2.43 -7.84
CA THR A 73 -4.42 3.76 -8.05
C THR A 73 -3.76 4.85 -7.22
N VAL A 74 -2.75 4.52 -6.40
CA VAL A 74 -2.14 5.44 -5.42
C VAL A 74 -3.24 6.15 -4.63
N PHE A 75 -4.17 5.35 -4.09
CA PHE A 75 -5.38 5.78 -3.35
C PHE A 75 -6.38 6.71 -4.07
N SER A 76 -6.16 7.07 -5.33
CA SER A 76 -7.08 7.99 -6.06
C SER A 76 -8.49 7.44 -6.25
N TYR A 77 -8.68 6.11 -6.19
CA TYR A 77 -9.99 5.48 -6.18
C TYR A 77 -10.58 5.33 -4.77
N SER A 78 -9.73 5.12 -3.77
CA SER A 78 -10.16 4.74 -2.42
C SER A 78 -10.48 5.93 -1.52
N PHE A 79 -9.88 7.09 -1.75
CA PHE A 79 -9.96 8.23 -0.84
C PHE A 79 -10.56 9.49 -1.49
N PRO A 80 -11.10 10.42 -0.66
CA PRO A 80 -11.50 11.73 -1.14
C PRO A 80 -10.38 12.45 -1.88
N PHE A 81 -10.74 13.14 -2.96
CA PHE A 81 -9.79 13.81 -3.85
C PHE A 81 -8.77 14.72 -3.13
N PRO A 82 -9.14 15.52 -2.10
CA PRO A 82 -8.16 16.34 -1.39
C PRO A 82 -7.06 15.52 -0.69
N LEU A 83 -7.40 14.41 -0.04
CA LEU A 83 -6.41 13.53 0.59
C LEU A 83 -5.55 12.85 -0.48
N ALA A 84 -6.19 12.33 -1.54
CA ALA A 84 -5.47 11.70 -2.64
C ALA A 84 -4.43 12.65 -3.24
N LEU A 85 -4.77 13.92 -3.50
CA LEU A 85 -3.82 14.92 -3.99
C LEU A 85 -2.59 15.07 -3.09
N ARG A 86 -2.77 15.15 -1.76
CA ARG A 86 -1.65 15.28 -0.81
C ARG A 86 -0.76 14.04 -0.79
N ILE A 87 -1.36 12.85 -0.97
CA ILE A 87 -0.59 11.61 -1.13
C ILE A 87 0.19 11.64 -2.44
N TRP A 88 -0.42 12.11 -3.53
CA TRP A 88 0.21 12.24 -4.83
C TRP A 88 1.38 13.22 -4.84
N ASP A 89 1.29 14.36 -4.14
CA ASP A 89 2.40 15.31 -3.96
C ASP A 89 3.66 14.60 -3.42
N VAL A 90 3.48 13.80 -2.36
CA VAL A 90 4.56 13.06 -1.72
C VAL A 90 5.01 11.88 -2.58
N PHE A 91 4.07 11.18 -3.22
CA PHE A 91 4.37 10.04 -4.08
C PHE A 91 5.25 10.43 -5.28
N LEU A 92 4.99 11.57 -5.91
CA LEU A 92 5.83 12.07 -6.99
C LEU A 92 7.26 12.39 -6.50
N SER A 93 7.40 12.82 -5.25
CA SER A 93 8.70 13.15 -4.64
C SER A 93 9.46 11.92 -4.09
N GLU A 94 8.80 11.01 -3.38
CA GLU A 94 9.42 9.90 -2.62
C GLU A 94 9.21 8.51 -3.24
N GLY A 95 8.36 8.43 -4.26
CA GLY A 95 7.95 7.19 -4.90
C GLY A 95 6.96 6.37 -4.06
N VAL A 96 6.82 5.09 -4.42
CA VAL A 96 5.79 4.18 -3.87
C VAL A 96 5.87 3.94 -2.35
N LYS A 97 6.99 4.29 -1.71
CA LYS A 97 7.18 4.15 -0.26
C LYS A 97 6.07 4.83 0.55
N ILE A 98 5.55 5.96 0.06
CA ILE A 98 4.45 6.65 0.73
C ILE A 98 3.17 5.81 0.77
N VAL A 99 2.92 4.97 -0.25
CA VAL A 99 1.71 4.14 -0.31
C VAL A 99 1.69 3.13 0.84
N PHE A 100 2.84 2.50 1.12
CA PHE A 100 3.02 1.63 2.28
C PHE A 100 2.84 2.39 3.59
N LYS A 101 3.50 3.54 3.74
CA LYS A 101 3.42 4.36 4.95
C LYS A 101 1.99 4.79 5.26
N VAL A 102 1.24 5.26 4.26
CA VAL A 102 -0.16 5.67 4.41
C VAL A 102 -1.05 4.49 4.75
N GLY A 103 -0.90 3.35 4.05
CA GLY A 103 -1.65 2.13 4.38
C GLY A 103 -1.41 1.64 5.80
N LEU A 104 -0.15 1.63 6.25
CA LEU A 104 0.20 1.26 7.63
C LEU A 104 -0.33 2.28 8.65
N ALA A 105 -0.22 3.58 8.38
CA ALA A 105 -0.74 4.60 9.28
C ALA A 105 -2.25 4.49 9.46
N LEU A 106 -2.97 4.21 8.38
CA LEU A 106 -4.42 4.03 8.39
C LEU A 106 -4.84 2.78 9.18
N LEU A 107 -4.18 1.65 8.93
CA LEU A 107 -4.40 0.42 9.70
C LEU A 107 -4.06 0.60 11.17
N ASN A 108 -2.99 1.33 11.48
CA ASN A 108 -2.57 1.59 12.85
C ASN A 108 -3.55 2.51 13.58
N TYR A 109 -4.10 3.52 12.89
CA TYR A 109 -5.12 4.41 13.43
C TYR A 109 -6.39 3.64 13.80
N CYS A 110 -6.83 2.72 12.93
CA CYS A 110 -8.06 1.94 13.14
C CYS A 110 -7.86 0.62 13.92
N GLN A 111 -6.64 0.32 14.40
CA GLN A 111 -6.29 -1.03 14.87
C GLN A 111 -7.20 -1.55 15.99
N ASP A 112 -7.57 -0.67 16.92
CA ASP A 112 -8.33 -1.03 18.13
C ASP A 112 -9.75 -1.49 17.80
N GLU A 113 -10.31 -1.02 16.69
CA GLU A 113 -11.61 -1.48 16.20
C GLU A 113 -11.44 -2.71 15.30
N LEU A 114 -10.46 -2.71 14.40
CA LEU A 114 -10.25 -3.81 13.45
C LEU A 114 -9.97 -5.15 14.14
N VAL A 115 -9.22 -5.15 15.25
CA VAL A 115 -8.88 -6.37 16.03
C VAL A 115 -10.10 -7.05 16.66
N LYS A 116 -11.24 -6.35 16.79
CA LYS A 116 -12.47 -6.89 17.38
C LYS A 116 -13.39 -7.54 16.35
N LEU A 117 -13.11 -7.35 15.05
CA LEU A 117 -14.02 -7.71 13.98
C LEU A 117 -13.73 -9.10 13.42
N PRO A 118 -14.74 -9.97 13.25
CA PRO A 118 -14.58 -11.22 12.50
C PRO A 118 -14.46 -10.94 10.99
N PHE A 119 -13.97 -11.92 10.24
CA PHE A 119 -13.64 -11.85 8.80
C PHE A 119 -14.57 -10.96 7.96
N GLU A 120 -15.88 -11.23 7.94
CA GLU A 120 -16.82 -10.50 7.08
C GLU A 120 -16.87 -9.00 7.38
N LYS A 121 -16.95 -8.65 8.67
CA LYS A 121 -16.99 -7.25 9.12
C LYS A 121 -15.63 -6.59 8.93
N LEU A 122 -14.56 -7.33 9.14
CA LEU A 122 -13.19 -6.86 8.98
C LEU A 122 -12.91 -6.48 7.51
N ILE A 123 -13.28 -7.33 6.56
CA ILE A 123 -13.15 -7.04 5.12
C ILE A 123 -13.96 -5.81 4.72
N HIS A 124 -15.17 -5.64 5.29
CA HIS A 124 -15.97 -4.45 5.03
C HIS A 124 -15.30 -3.18 5.57
N ALA A 125 -14.81 -3.21 6.82
CA ALA A 125 -14.12 -2.09 7.45
C ALA A 125 -12.82 -1.71 6.72
N LEU A 126 -12.08 -2.69 6.19
CA LEU A 126 -10.86 -2.45 5.41
C LEU A 126 -11.09 -1.83 4.02
N LYS A 127 -12.35 -1.80 3.55
CA LYS A 127 -12.74 -1.15 2.30
C LYS A 127 -13.30 0.26 2.52
N ILE A 128 -13.80 0.56 3.72
CA ILE A 128 -14.46 1.83 4.04
C ILE A 128 -13.91 2.33 5.38
N PHE A 129 -12.89 3.17 5.31
CA PHE A 129 -12.31 3.80 6.50
C PHE A 129 -13.16 4.99 6.95
N PRO A 130 -13.20 5.28 8.26
CA PRO A 130 -13.93 6.43 8.77
C PRO A 130 -13.24 7.74 8.35
N GLU A 131 -14.03 8.81 8.23
CA GLU A 131 -13.57 10.09 7.67
C GLU A 131 -12.45 10.75 8.50
N ASP A 132 -12.48 10.57 9.82
CA ASP A 132 -11.47 11.08 10.76
C ASP A 132 -10.09 10.44 10.52
N ALA A 133 -10.06 9.14 10.20
CA ALA A 133 -8.84 8.43 9.84
C ALA A 133 -8.24 8.90 8.50
N MET A 134 -9.06 9.54 7.66
CA MET A 134 -8.68 10.10 6.35
C MET A 134 -8.38 11.60 6.38
N ASN A 135 -8.24 12.21 7.56
CA ASN A 135 -7.78 13.59 7.66
C ASN A 135 -6.29 13.69 7.26
N PRO A 136 -5.92 14.47 6.20
CA PRO A 136 -4.53 14.58 5.75
C PRO A 136 -3.57 15.10 6.83
N ASP A 137 -4.02 16.02 7.68
CA ASP A 137 -3.21 16.66 8.71
C ASP A 137 -2.90 15.72 9.88
N THR A 138 -3.66 14.64 10.01
CA THR A 138 -3.40 13.56 10.99
C THR A 138 -2.68 12.40 10.33
N LEU A 139 -3.19 11.93 9.18
CA LEU A 139 -2.73 10.71 8.52
C LEU A 139 -1.32 10.84 7.96
N LEU A 140 -0.98 11.96 7.31
CA LEU A 140 0.35 12.11 6.71
C LEU A 140 1.46 12.18 7.77
N PRO A 141 1.36 12.98 8.84
CA PRO A 141 2.36 12.94 9.91
C PRO A 141 2.55 11.56 10.53
N LEU A 142 1.46 10.80 10.76
CA LEU A 142 1.53 9.42 11.20
C LEU A 142 2.30 8.55 10.20
N ALA A 143 1.96 8.64 8.91
CA ALA A 143 2.66 7.91 7.83
C ALA A 143 4.15 8.23 7.79
N TYR A 144 4.55 9.49 7.94
CA TYR A 144 5.95 9.91 7.95
C TYR A 144 6.75 9.39 9.14
N SER A 145 6.10 9.14 10.29
CA SER A 145 6.75 8.57 11.47
C SER A 145 7.18 7.10 11.25
N ILE A 146 6.56 6.39 10.30
CA ILE A 146 6.80 4.97 10.04
C ILE A 146 8.02 4.81 9.13
N LYS A 147 9.05 4.14 9.63
CA LYS A 147 10.30 3.88 8.91
C LYS A 147 10.26 2.54 8.19
N VAL A 148 10.03 2.56 6.87
CA VAL A 148 9.90 1.33 6.05
C VAL A 148 11.01 1.12 5.01
N SER A 149 11.86 2.11 4.74
CA SER A 149 12.73 2.11 3.54
C SER A 149 13.66 0.90 3.45
N LYS A 150 14.51 0.68 4.45
CA LYS A 150 15.43 -0.47 4.47
C LYS A 150 14.68 -1.80 4.44
N ARG A 151 13.58 -1.89 5.20
CA ARG A 151 12.81 -3.13 5.32
C ARG A 151 12.09 -3.52 4.03
N LEU A 152 11.62 -2.54 3.26
CA LEU A 152 11.03 -2.81 1.94
C LEU A 152 12.04 -3.46 0.99
N GLU A 153 13.30 -3.01 0.98
CA GLU A 153 14.34 -3.59 0.13
C GLU A 153 14.63 -5.05 0.54
N GLU A 154 14.75 -5.33 1.83
CA GLU A 154 14.93 -6.69 2.35
C GLU A 154 13.75 -7.60 1.99
N LEU A 155 12.52 -7.13 2.19
CA LEU A 155 11.31 -7.90 1.87
C LEU A 155 11.15 -8.15 0.37
N LYS A 156 11.63 -7.25 -0.49
CA LYS A 156 11.70 -7.50 -1.94
C LYS A 156 12.62 -8.68 -2.25
N VAL A 157 13.82 -8.68 -1.67
CA VAL A 157 14.79 -9.78 -1.85
C VAL A 157 14.21 -11.10 -1.34
N ASP A 158 13.46 -11.07 -0.25
CA ASP A 158 12.80 -12.27 0.29
C ASP A 158 11.67 -12.76 -0.63
N TYR A 159 10.88 -11.85 -1.20
CA TYR A 159 9.88 -12.19 -2.22
C TYR A 159 10.52 -12.83 -3.47
N ASP A 160 11.62 -12.26 -3.96
CA ASP A 160 12.32 -12.81 -5.13
C ASP A 160 12.84 -14.24 -4.86
N LYS A 161 13.22 -14.57 -3.62
CA LYS A 161 13.58 -15.94 -3.22
C LYS A 161 12.38 -16.88 -3.15
N THR A 162 11.18 -16.42 -2.81
CA THR A 162 10.00 -17.29 -2.73
C THR A 162 9.54 -17.71 -4.12
N ILE A 163 9.57 -16.80 -5.10
CA ILE A 163 9.23 -17.10 -6.49
C ILE A 163 10.29 -17.96 -7.20
N ALA A 164 11.57 -17.84 -6.79
CA ALA A 164 12.68 -18.58 -7.39
C ALA A 164 12.79 -20.04 -6.92
N LYS A 165 12.06 -20.45 -5.86
CA LYS A 165 12.04 -21.85 -5.41
C LYS A 165 11.19 -22.66 -6.39
N PRO A 166 11.77 -23.63 -7.13
CA PRO A 166 10.99 -24.46 -8.03
C PRO A 166 10.02 -25.32 -7.23
N VAL A 167 8.74 -25.30 -7.63
CA VAL A 167 7.68 -26.15 -7.07
C VAL A 167 7.92 -27.59 -7.54
N TRP A 168 8.84 -28.30 -6.87
CA TRP A 168 8.86 -29.76 -6.93
C TRP A 168 8.15 -30.28 -5.69
N LYS A 169 6.86 -30.57 -5.84
CA LYS A 169 6.10 -31.49 -4.99
C LYS A 169 5.27 -32.40 -5.88
#